data_AF-A0A7H1AZB5-F1
#
_entry.id   AF-A0A7H1AZB5-F1
#
_cell.length_a   1.000
_cell.length_b   1.000
_cell.length_c   1.000
_cell.angle_alpha   90.00
_cell.angle_beta   90.00
_cell.angle_gamma   90.00
#
_symmetry.space_group_name_H-M   'P 1'
#
loop_
_entity.id
_entity.type
_entity.pdbx_description
1 polymer ?
#
loop_
_entity_poly.entity_id
_entity_poly.type
_entity_poly.pdbx_seq_one_letter_code
_entity_poly.pdbx_strand_id
1 'polypeptide(L)'
;MKSKNILFDVLKKATQKQIEQDIVKIKNLRLKKQNALNQSKQLTNYRNEYEKKLFFKIKSGMCVHQWKNYNTFILILKNIIKKNEYMIQNDQILIEEALTSWLKSKKKLRIWQYFINKHKIYISKLQYMQEQKDFDEYIQLTILKQGHDINVKNYM
;
A
#
# COMPACT_ATOMS: atom_id res chain seq x y z
N MET A 1 -12.12 28.93 -0.57
CA MET A 1 -11.07 28.45 0.37
C MET A 1 -11.37 27.08 1.01
N LYS A 2 -12.59 26.82 1.50
CA LYS A 2 -13.00 25.52 2.07
C LYS A 2 -12.82 24.32 1.11
N SER A 3 -13.00 24.53 -0.20
CA SER A 3 -12.92 23.49 -1.24
C SER A 3 -11.54 22.82 -1.38
N LYS A 4 -10.44 23.56 -1.22
CA LYS A 4 -9.07 23.01 -1.36
C LYS A 4 -8.71 22.05 -0.23
N ASN A 5 -9.14 22.33 1.00
CA ASN A 5 -8.89 21.44 2.14
C ASN A 5 -9.70 20.14 2.01
N ILE A 6 -10.97 20.25 1.59
CA ILE A 6 -11.83 19.09 1.28
C ILE A 6 -11.19 18.22 0.19
N LEU A 7 -10.64 18.84 -0.86
CA LEU A 7 -9.94 18.12 -1.93
C LEU A 7 -8.73 17.35 -1.41
N PHE A 8 -7.85 17.97 -0.60
CA PHE A 8 -6.68 17.28 -0.06
C PHE A 8 -7.05 16.15 0.91
N ASP A 9 -8.10 16.33 1.71
CA ASP A 9 -8.61 15.27 2.58
C ASP A 9 -9.19 14.09 1.78
N VAL A 10 -9.89 14.35 0.68
CA VAL A 10 -10.38 13.30 -0.24
C VAL A 10 -9.19 12.56 -0.88
N LEU A 11 -8.19 13.29 -1.38
CA LEU A 11 -6.99 12.69 -1.97
C LEU A 11 -6.20 11.87 -0.96
N LYS A 12 -6.09 12.35 0.29
CA LYS A 12 -5.49 11.61 1.41
C LYS A 12 -6.24 10.29 1.65
N LYS A 13 -7.57 10.33 1.82
CA LYS A 13 -8.40 9.12 2.02
C LYS A 13 -8.26 8.12 0.87
N ALA A 14 -8.30 8.60 -0.38
CA ALA A 14 -8.10 7.76 -1.55
C ALA A 14 -6.71 7.09 -1.54
N THR A 15 -5.65 7.83 -1.21
CA THR A 15 -4.30 7.24 -1.09
C THR A 15 -4.15 6.26 0.07
N GLN A 16 -4.85 6.47 1.19
CA GLN A 16 -4.86 5.50 2.30
C GLN A 16 -5.50 4.18 1.87
N LYS A 17 -6.64 4.25 1.17
CA LYS A 17 -7.30 3.07 0.62
C LYS A 17 -6.41 2.32 -0.38
N GLN A 18 -5.68 3.05 -1.24
CA GLN A 18 -4.71 2.44 -2.16
C GLN A 18 -3.60 1.70 -1.40
N ILE A 19 -3.07 2.29 -0.32
CA ILE A 19 -2.03 1.67 0.51
C ILE A 19 -2.54 0.36 1.13
N GLU A 20 -3.78 0.35 1.63
CA GLU A 20 -4.40 -0.87 2.19
C GLU A 20 -4.54 -1.96 1.13
N GLN A 21 -5.00 -1.60 -0.07
CA GLN A 21 -5.09 -2.53 -1.20
C GLN A 21 -3.72 -3.08 -1.60
N ASP A 22 -2.69 -2.22 -1.67
CA ASP A 22 -1.32 -2.62 -1.97
C ASP A 22 -0.79 -3.61 -0.91
N ILE A 23 -1.07 -3.39 0.38
CA ILE A 23 -0.68 -4.31 1.47
C ILE A 23 -1.33 -5.68 1.30
N VAL A 24 -2.64 -5.73 1.02
CA VAL A 24 -3.37 -6.98 0.77
C VAL A 24 -2.77 -7.70 -0.44
N LYS A 25 -2.51 -6.97 -1.53
CA LYS A 25 -1.88 -7.53 -2.74
C LYS A 25 -0.51 -8.14 -2.45
N ILE A 26 0.36 -7.42 -1.74
CA ILE A 26 1.69 -7.89 -1.35
C ILE A 26 1.59 -9.15 -0.50
N LYS A 27 0.67 -9.18 0.49
CA LYS A 27 0.45 -10.34 1.35
C LYS A 27 0.04 -11.57 0.53
N ASN A 28 -0.92 -11.42 -0.38
CA ASN A 28 -1.40 -12.51 -1.22
C ASN A 28 -0.30 -13.05 -2.14
N LEU A 29 0.50 -12.17 -2.76
CA LEU A 29 1.61 -12.57 -3.61
C LEU A 29 2.69 -13.33 -2.82
N ARG A 30 3.02 -12.88 -1.61
CA ARG A 30 3.97 -13.59 -0.73
C ARG A 30 3.46 -14.97 -0.33
N LEU A 31 2.17 -15.08 0.01
CA LEU A 31 1.55 -16.37 0.33
C LEU A 31 1.59 -17.32 -0.87
N LYS A 32 1.24 -16.82 -2.05
CA LYS A 32 1.29 -17.58 -3.31
C LYS A 32 2.71 -18.08 -3.60
N LYS A 33 3.72 -17.21 -3.49
CA LYS A 33 5.12 -17.57 -3.65
C LYS A 33 5.56 -18.64 -2.64
N GLN A 34 5.16 -18.51 -1.37
CA GLN A 34 5.49 -19.49 -0.34
C GLN A 34 4.88 -20.86 -0.64
N ASN A 35 3.63 -20.89 -1.10
CA ASN A 35 2.96 -22.13 -1.50
C ASN A 35 3.68 -22.78 -2.69
N ALA A 36 4.07 -22.00 -3.69
CA ALA A 36 4.83 -22.49 -4.84
C ALA A 36 6.20 -23.05 -4.43
N LEU A 37 6.90 -22.39 -3.50
CA LEU A 37 8.16 -22.88 -2.93
C LEU A 37 7.98 -24.21 -2.20
N ASN A 38 6.95 -24.31 -1.34
CA ASN A 38 6.64 -25.54 -0.62
C ASN A 38 6.32 -26.69 -1.59
N GLN A 39 5.50 -26.42 -2.61
CA GLN A 39 5.17 -27.41 -3.65
C GLN A 39 6.40 -27.84 -4.43
N SER A 40 7.29 -26.90 -4.82
CA SER A 40 8.54 -27.23 -5.52
C SER A 40 9.44 -28.15 -4.67
N LYS A 41 9.57 -27.87 -3.37
CA LYS A 41 10.31 -28.72 -2.43
C LYS A 41 9.69 -30.13 -2.34
N GLN A 42 8.37 -30.23 -2.22
CA GLN A 42 7.66 -31.51 -2.19
C GLN A 42 7.87 -32.31 -3.49
N LEU A 43 7.72 -31.68 -4.66
CA LEU A 43 7.92 -32.34 -5.95
C LEU A 43 9.37 -32.80 -6.14
N THR A 44 10.35 -32.02 -5.67
CA THR A 44 11.77 -32.38 -5.73
C THR A 44 12.08 -33.57 -4.82
N ASN A 45 11.56 -33.58 -3.59
CA ASN A 45 11.70 -34.72 -2.68
C ASN A 45 11.06 -35.97 -3.28
N TYR A 46 9.83 -35.83 -3.80
CA TYR A 46 9.13 -36.93 -4.43
C TYR A 46 9.89 -37.49 -5.64
N ARG A 47 10.46 -36.63 -6.49
CA ARG A 47 11.32 -37.04 -7.62
C ARG A 47 12.49 -37.89 -7.12
N ASN A 48 13.21 -37.41 -6.10
CA ASN A 48 14.39 -38.10 -5.58
C ASN A 48 14.03 -39.46 -4.97
N GLU A 49 12.93 -39.55 -4.23
CA GLU A 49 12.44 -40.84 -3.72
C GLU A 49 12.02 -41.80 -4.83
N TYR A 50 11.37 -41.27 -5.87
CA TYR A 50 10.92 -42.04 -7.01
C TYR A 50 12.10 -42.57 -7.84
N GLU A 51 13.14 -41.77 -8.05
CA GLU A 51 14.40 -42.16 -8.68
C GLU A 51 15.11 -43.28 -7.89
N LYS A 52 15.17 -43.17 -6.56
CA LYS A 52 15.73 -44.24 -5.70
C LYS A 52 14.93 -45.54 -5.82
N LYS A 53 13.60 -45.48 -5.76
CA LYS A 53 12.73 -46.66 -5.92
C LYS A 53 12.92 -47.32 -7.28
N LEU A 54 13.09 -46.54 -8.33
CA LEU A 54 13.40 -47.09 -9.65
C LEU A 54 14.73 -47.83 -9.65
N PHE A 55 15.79 -47.22 -9.10
CA PHE A 55 17.12 -47.84 -9.09
C PHE A 55 17.08 -49.26 -8.51
N PHE A 56 16.36 -49.46 -7.40
CA PHE A 56 16.15 -50.78 -6.83
C PHE A 56 15.32 -51.72 -7.74
N LYS A 57 14.27 -51.22 -8.39
CA LYS A 57 13.45 -52.01 -9.33
C LYS A 57 14.20 -52.43 -10.59
N ILE A 58 15.09 -51.58 -11.11
CA ILE A 58 15.94 -51.93 -12.25
C ILE A 58 16.91 -53.04 -11.84
N LYS A 59 17.50 -52.96 -10.64
CA LYS A 59 18.40 -53.99 -10.11
C LYS A 59 17.71 -55.36 -9.96
N SER A 60 16.40 -55.39 -9.67
CA SER A 60 15.61 -56.63 -9.57
C SER A 60 15.10 -57.18 -10.91
N GLY A 61 15.43 -56.55 -12.04
CA GLY A 61 14.86 -56.87 -13.35
C GLY A 61 13.52 -56.15 -13.57
N MET A 62 13.50 -55.22 -14.53
CA MET A 62 12.34 -54.38 -14.84
C MET A 62 11.88 -54.61 -16.27
N CYS A 63 10.56 -54.66 -16.49
CA CYS A 63 10.01 -54.78 -17.84
C CYS A 63 10.13 -53.44 -18.61
N VAL A 64 10.37 -53.51 -19.92
CA VAL A 64 10.54 -52.34 -20.81
C VAL A 64 9.37 -51.35 -20.73
N HIS A 65 8.13 -51.86 -20.64
CA HIS A 65 6.95 -51.02 -20.50
C HIS A 65 6.98 -50.16 -19.22
N GLN A 66 7.38 -50.77 -18.09
CA GLN A 66 7.49 -50.06 -16.82
C GLN A 66 8.58 -48.97 -16.89
N TRP A 67 9.71 -49.27 -17.55
CA TRP A 67 10.80 -48.29 -17.74
C TRP A 67 10.36 -47.10 -18.60
N LYS A 68 9.59 -47.36 -19.67
CA LYS A 68 9.00 -46.29 -20.51
C LYS A 68 8.04 -45.42 -19.70
N ASN A 69 7.15 -46.02 -18.92
CA ASN A 69 6.22 -45.28 -18.06
C ASN A 69 6.95 -44.40 -17.05
N TYR A 70 8.03 -44.93 -16.46
CA TYR A 70 8.88 -44.17 -15.55
C TYR A 70 9.46 -42.91 -16.21
N ASN A 71 10.07 -43.05 -17.39
CA ASN A 71 10.71 -41.92 -18.07
C ASN A 71 9.69 -40.84 -18.45
N THR A 72 8.50 -41.25 -18.90
CA THR A 72 7.39 -40.33 -19.16
C THR A 72 6.98 -39.58 -17.91
N PHE A 73 6.83 -40.28 -16.79
CA PHE A 73 6.44 -39.66 -15.52
C PHE A 73 7.49 -38.67 -15.00
N ILE A 74 8.77 -39.03 -15.04
CA ILE A 74 9.86 -38.12 -14.67
C ILE A 74 9.90 -36.89 -15.57
N LEU A 75 9.65 -37.04 -16.87
CA LEU A 75 9.59 -35.90 -17.79
C LEU A 75 8.46 -34.94 -17.40
N ILE A 76 7.27 -35.46 -17.12
CA ILE A 76 6.12 -34.67 -16.66
C ILE A 76 6.47 -33.96 -15.35
N LEU A 77 7.07 -34.68 -14.39
CA LEU A 77 7.44 -34.11 -13.08
C LEU A 77 8.48 -32.99 -13.23
N LYS A 78 9.49 -33.15 -14.08
CA LYS A 78 10.48 -32.10 -14.41
C LYS A 78 9.80 -30.87 -15.03
N ASN A 79 8.85 -31.08 -15.93
CA ASN A 79 8.11 -29.98 -16.55
C ASN A 79 7.26 -29.20 -15.53
N ILE A 80 6.64 -29.89 -14.57
CA ILE A 80 5.87 -29.25 -13.50
C ILE A 80 6.80 -28.44 -12.58
N ILE A 81 7.94 -29.01 -12.17
CA ILE A 81 8.94 -28.30 -11.34
C ILE A 81 9.41 -27.03 -12.04
N LYS A 82 9.75 -27.12 -13.33
CA LYS A 82 10.18 -25.96 -14.14
C LYS A 82 9.09 -24.88 -14.23
N LYS A 83 7.82 -25.27 -14.39
CA LYS A 83 6.69 -24.33 -14.35
C LYS A 83 6.57 -23.64 -13.00
N ASN A 84 6.75 -24.37 -11.90
CA ASN A 84 6.72 -23.80 -10.56
C ASN A 84 7.87 -22.81 -10.32
N GLU A 85 9.07 -23.11 -10.81
CA GLU A 85 10.20 -22.17 -10.75
C GLU A 85 9.91 -20.87 -11.48
N TYR A 86 9.32 -20.95 -12.67
CA TYR A 86 8.89 -19.77 -13.42
C TYR A 86 7.83 -18.97 -12.65
N MET A 87 6.85 -19.64 -12.03
CA MET A 87 5.83 -18.98 -11.21
C MET A 87 6.45 -18.26 -10.00
N ILE A 88 7.44 -18.86 -9.33
CA ILE A 88 8.15 -18.26 -8.20
C ILE A 88 8.91 -16.99 -8.63
N GLN A 89 9.58 -17.04 -9.79
CA GLN A 89 10.28 -15.89 -10.36
C GLN A 89 9.31 -14.76 -10.73
N ASN A 90 8.21 -15.10 -11.41
CA ASN A 90 7.18 -14.13 -11.77
C ASN A 90 6.52 -13.50 -10.54
N ASP A 91 6.17 -14.30 -9.52
CA ASP A 91 5.62 -13.79 -8.27
C ASP A 91 6.62 -12.88 -7.54
N GLN A 92 7.92 -13.14 -7.63
CA GLN A 92 8.95 -12.25 -7.08
C GLN A 92 8.94 -10.87 -7.77
N ILE A 93 8.91 -10.84 -9.10
CA ILE A 93 8.84 -9.58 -9.87
C ILE A 93 7.58 -8.79 -9.48
N LEU A 94 6.42 -9.46 -9.42
CA LEU A 94 5.17 -8.84 -9.03
C LEU A 94 5.19 -8.28 -7.59
N ILE A 95 5.90 -8.95 -6.66
CA ILE A 95 6.09 -8.45 -5.30
C ILE A 95 6.92 -7.17 -5.32
N GLU A 96 8.01 -7.13 -6.09
CA GLU A 96 8.87 -5.96 -6.22
C GLU A 96 8.10 -4.77 -6.81
N GLU A 97 7.36 -4.99 -7.90
CA GLU A 97 6.49 -3.96 -8.48
C GLU A 97 5.46 -3.45 -7.48
N ALA A 98 4.78 -4.34 -6.76
CA ALA A 98 3.80 -3.96 -5.74
C ALA A 98 4.44 -3.17 -4.59
N LEU A 99 5.66 -3.52 -4.17
CA LEU A 99 6.41 -2.77 -3.16
C LEU A 99 6.78 -1.37 -3.65
N THR A 100 7.21 -1.23 -4.91
CA THR A 100 7.50 0.10 -5.47
C THR A 100 6.24 0.98 -5.55
N SER A 101 5.10 0.41 -5.94
CA SER A 101 3.80 1.10 -5.93
C SER A 101 3.42 1.55 -4.53
N TRP A 102 3.52 0.65 -3.55
CA TRP A 102 3.23 0.94 -2.15
C TRP A 102 4.11 2.07 -1.60
N LEU A 103 5.41 2.06 -1.90
CA LEU A 103 6.34 3.13 -1.51
C LEU A 103 5.96 4.48 -2.13
N LYS A 104 5.58 4.51 -3.42
CA LYS A 104 5.09 5.72 -4.09
C LYS A 104 3.81 6.25 -3.41
N SER A 105 2.86 5.37 -3.10
CA SER A 105 1.63 5.71 -2.40
C SER A 105 1.90 6.27 -0.99
N LYS A 106 2.86 5.69 -0.25
CA LYS A 106 3.32 6.20 1.06
C LYS A 106 3.95 7.59 0.96
N LYS A 107 4.79 7.85 -0.05
CA LYS A 107 5.35 9.19 -0.29
C LYS A 107 4.23 10.20 -0.60
N LYS A 108 3.30 9.83 -1.47
CA LYS A 108 2.14 10.67 -1.83
C LYS A 108 1.26 11.01 -0.62
N LEU A 109 1.05 10.05 0.29
CA LEU A 109 0.31 10.29 1.52
C LEU A 109 0.97 11.37 2.40
N ARG A 110 2.30 11.33 2.55
CA ARG A 110 3.04 12.36 3.31
C ARG A 110 2.91 13.74 2.68
N ILE A 111 2.96 13.81 1.35
CA ILE A 111 2.77 15.05 0.59
C ILE A 111 1.38 15.64 0.86
N TRP A 112 0.32 14.82 0.83
CA TRP A 112 -1.03 15.30 1.15
C TRP A 112 -1.17 15.78 2.59
N GLN A 113 -0.59 15.05 3.56
CA GLN A 113 -0.57 15.49 4.95
C GLN A 113 0.13 16.85 5.11
N TYR A 114 1.25 17.05 4.43
CA TYR A 114 1.96 18.33 4.42
C TYR A 114 1.09 19.46 3.87
N PHE A 115 0.44 19.26 2.72
CA PHE A 115 -0.44 20.26 2.13
C PHE A 115 -1.65 20.60 3.01
N ILE A 116 -2.27 19.59 3.64
CA ILE A 116 -3.38 19.80 4.60
C ILE A 116 -2.90 20.66 5.77
N ASN A 117 -1.76 20.32 6.38
CA ASN A 117 -1.22 21.07 7.52
C ASN A 117 -0.87 22.51 7.13
N LYS A 118 -0.18 22.69 6.00
CA LYS A 118 0.17 24.02 5.48
C LYS A 118 -1.09 24.86 5.21
N HIS A 119 -2.12 24.25 4.63
CA HIS A 119 -3.39 24.92 4.36
C HIS A 119 -4.12 25.30 5.66
N LYS A 120 -4.14 24.41 6.67
CA LYS A 120 -4.71 24.72 7.99
C LYS A 120 -4.05 25.94 8.63
N ILE A 121 -2.72 25.98 8.66
CA ILE A 121 -1.97 27.13 9.20
C ILE A 121 -2.33 28.42 8.46
N TYR A 122 -2.40 28.37 7.13
CA TYR A 122 -2.76 29.54 6.32
C TYR A 122 -4.18 30.05 6.62
N ILE A 123 -5.17 29.15 6.72
CA ILE A 123 -6.54 29.53 7.07
C ILE A 123 -6.63 30.11 8.48
N SER A 124 -5.96 29.50 9.47
CA SER A 124 -5.93 30.02 10.84
C SER A 124 -5.33 31.42 10.91
N LYS A 125 -4.26 31.68 10.13
CA LYS A 125 -3.67 33.03 10.04
C LYS A 125 -4.66 34.04 9.46
N LEU A 126 -5.39 33.68 8.41
CA LEU A 126 -6.41 34.56 7.81
C LEU A 126 -7.57 34.83 8.77
N GLN A 127 -8.03 33.81 9.50
CA GLN A 127 -9.07 33.96 10.51
C GLN A 127 -8.63 34.90 11.63
N TYR A 128 -7.41 34.71 12.14
CA TYR A 128 -6.85 35.60 13.16
C TYR A 128 -6.76 37.06 12.69
N MET A 129 -6.31 37.30 11.45
CA MET A 129 -6.26 38.66 10.89
C MET A 129 -7.66 39.29 10.74
N GLN A 130 -8.67 38.49 10.40
CA GLN A 130 -10.05 38.96 10.31
C GLN A 130 -10.62 39.29 11.69
N GLU A 131 -10.46 38.38 12.66
CA GLU A 131 -10.92 38.56 14.04
C GLU A 131 -10.29 39.81 14.69
N GLN A 132 -9.00 40.03 14.44
CA GLN A 132 -8.30 41.22 14.94
C GLN A 132 -8.85 42.51 14.33
N LYS A 133 -9.14 42.51 13.03
CA LYS A 133 -9.77 43.65 12.35
C LYS A 133 -11.16 43.96 12.92
N ASP A 134 -11.99 42.92 13.09
CA ASP A 134 -13.35 43.06 13.61
C ASP A 134 -13.33 43.56 15.07
N PHE A 135 -12.34 43.13 15.86
CA PHE A 135 -12.13 43.58 17.23
C PHE A 135 -11.68 45.04 17.31
N ASP A 136 -10.74 45.46 16.47
CA ASP A 136 -10.28 46.84 16.41
C ASP A 136 -11.42 47.79 16.01
N GLU A 137 -12.26 47.38 15.06
CA GLU A 137 -13.47 48.13 14.65
C GLU A 137 -14.46 48.27 15.82
N TYR A 138 -14.70 47.18 16.56
CA TYR A 138 -15.55 47.21 17.76
C TYR A 138 -15.00 48.17 18.83
N ILE A 139 -13.68 48.14 19.10
CA ILE A 139 -13.04 49.06 20.04
C ILE A 139 -13.24 50.51 19.58
N GLN A 140 -13.02 50.82 18.30
CA GLN A 140 -13.20 52.18 17.79
C GLN A 140 -14.65 52.66 17.95
N LEU A 141 -15.63 51.83 17.62
CA LEU A 141 -17.05 52.17 17.76
C LEU A 141 -17.46 52.36 19.22
N THR A 142 -16.97 51.53 20.14
CA THR A 142 -17.25 51.67 21.57
C THR A 142 -16.63 52.93 22.16
N ILE A 143 -15.39 53.26 21.80
CA ILE A 143 -14.75 54.52 22.19
C ILE A 143 -15.53 55.72 21.65
N LEU A 144 -15.94 55.70 20.39
CA LEU A 144 -16.74 56.79 19.79
C LEU A 144 -18.07 57.00 20.53
N LYS A 145 -18.77 55.91 20.89
CA LYS A 145 -20.01 55.99 21.68
C LYS A 145 -19.76 56.58 23.07
N GLN A 146 -18.74 56.11 23.77
CA GLN A 146 -18.37 56.64 25.09
C GLN A 146 -17.96 58.12 25.03
N GLY A 147 -17.20 58.52 24.00
CA GLY A 147 -16.85 59.92 23.77
C GLY A 147 -18.05 60.81 23.48
N HIS A 148 -19.04 60.28 22.74
CA HIS A 148 -20.31 60.97 22.49
C HIS A 148 -21.13 61.12 23.78
N ASP A 149 -21.19 60.10 24.64
CA ASP A 149 -21.91 60.13 25.92
C ASP A 149 -21.25 61.09 26.95
N ILE A 150 -19.92 61.23 26.93
CA ILE A 150 -19.18 62.19 27.77
C ILE A 150 -19.44 63.62 27.30
N ASN A 151 -19.53 63.85 25.98
CA ASN A 151 -19.78 65.18 25.44
C ASN A 151 -21.21 65.66 25.76
N VAL A 152 -22.21 64.78 25.68
CA VAL A 152 -23.61 65.13 26.03
C VAL A 152 -23.78 65.42 27.53
N LYS A 153 -23.02 64.76 28.42
CA LYS A 153 -23.01 65.04 29.87
C LYS A 153 -22.33 66.36 30.25
N ASN A 154 -21.50 66.95 29.40
CA ASN A 154 -20.88 68.25 29.64
C ASN A 154 -21.76 69.44 29.20
N TYR A 155 -22.92 69.19 28.58
CA TYR A 155 -23.89 70.20 28.16
C TYR A 155 -25.25 70.10 28.89
N MET A 156 -25.33 69.34 30.00
CA MET A 156 -26.42 69.35 30.98
C MET A 156 -25.89 69.74 32.34
#